data_AF-A0A8X6H2E3-F1
#
_entry.id   AF-A0A8X6H2E3-F1
#
_cell.length_a   1.000
_cell.length_b   1.000
_cell.length_c   1.000
_cell.angle_alpha   90.00
_cell.angle_beta   90.00
_cell.angle_gamma   90.00
#
_symmetry.space_group_name_H-M   'P 1'
#
loop_
_entity.id
_entity.type
_entity.pdbx_description
1 polymer ?
#
loop_
_entity_poly.entity_id
_entity_poly.type
_entity_poly.pdbx_seq_one_letter_code
_entity_poly.pdbx_strand_id
1 'polypeptide(L)'
;MEKSYEVSYRIALSGEAHVIGELVIKPCVQDNVSSELGERYSKQFESVSLSNNTVKRHINNITDDIEIELFHGCRGVTLMYLLDESADVAGLAILLVFVRYGFNKQK
;
A
#
# COMPACT_ATOMS: atom_id res chain seq x y z
N MET A 1 -5.24 12.33 -9.58
CA MET A 1 -4.99 10.90 -9.26
C MET A 1 -3.66 10.70 -8.57
N GLU A 2 -2.58 11.31 -9.08
CA GLU A 2 -1.21 11.14 -8.56
C GLU A 2 -1.07 11.40 -7.04
N LYS A 3 -1.59 12.52 -6.53
CA LYS A 3 -1.50 12.86 -5.08
C LYS A 3 -2.16 11.82 -4.16
N SER A 4 -3.35 11.32 -4.51
CA SER A 4 -4.01 10.32 -3.66
C SER A 4 -3.36 8.96 -3.76
N TYR A 5 -2.78 8.63 -4.92
CA TYR A 5 -1.99 7.42 -5.09
C TYR A 5 -0.72 7.46 -4.25
N GLU A 6 0.01 8.58 -4.21
CA GLU A 6 1.22 8.74 -3.39
C GLU A 6 0.93 8.53 -1.90
N VAL A 7 -0.12 9.15 -1.37
CA VAL A 7 -0.54 8.95 0.03
C VAL A 7 -0.91 7.48 0.28
N SER A 8 -1.65 6.86 -0.64
CA SER A 8 -2.05 5.46 -0.51
C SER A 8 -0.85 4.52 -0.55
N TYR A 9 0.14 4.82 -1.38
CA TYR A 9 1.39 4.09 -1.46
C TYR A 9 2.19 4.19 -0.15
N ARG A 10 2.25 5.38 0.46
CA ARG A 10 2.88 5.56 1.78
C ARG A 10 2.17 4.76 2.87
N ILE A 11 0.83 4.74 2.89
CA ILE A 11 0.02 3.94 3.82
C ILE A 11 0.33 2.44 3.64
N ALA A 12 0.37 1.96 2.40
CA ALA A 12 0.71 0.56 2.11
C ALA A 12 2.13 0.21 2.59
N LEU A 13 3.12 1.06 2.28
CA LEU A 13 4.51 0.85 2.66
C LEU A 13 4.71 0.80 4.19
N SER A 14 3.94 1.57 4.94
CA SER A 14 4.01 1.55 6.41
C SER A 14 3.22 0.40 7.05
N GLY A 15 2.49 -0.40 6.27
CA GLY A 15 1.64 -1.47 6.78
C GLY A 15 0.41 -0.96 7.55
N GLU A 16 0.00 0.28 7.31
CA GLU A 16 -1.10 0.91 8.04
C GLU A 16 -2.46 0.59 7.41
N ALA A 17 -3.52 0.67 8.23
CA ALA A 17 -4.85 0.45 7.74
C ALA A 17 -5.29 1.57 6.78
N HIS A 18 -5.89 1.22 5.64
CA HIS A 18 -6.37 2.17 4.63
C HIS A 18 -7.30 3.27 5.17
N VAL A 19 -7.96 3.02 6.32
CA VAL A 19 -8.83 3.97 7.01
C VAL A 19 -8.11 5.23 7.51
N ILE A 20 -6.79 5.16 7.69
CA ILE A 20 -5.99 6.29 8.19
C ILE A 20 -5.99 7.47 7.20
N GLY A 21 -6.20 7.22 5.91
CA GLY A 21 -6.29 8.24 4.88
C GLY A 21 -7.43 9.23 5.13
N GLU A 22 -8.62 8.71 5.42
CA GLU A 22 -9.82 9.51 5.66
C GLU A 22 -9.90 10.01 7.11
N LEU A 23 -9.53 9.17 8.07
CA LEU A 23 -9.70 9.45 9.50
C LEU A 23 -8.65 10.42 10.06
N VAL A 24 -7.42 10.37 9.56
CA VAL A 24 -6.28 11.08 10.17
C VAL A 24 -5.59 11.99 9.16
N ILE A 25 -5.13 11.45 8.03
CA ILE A 25 -4.28 12.20 7.10
C ILE A 25 -5.06 13.38 6.49
N LYS A 26 -6.29 13.13 6.05
CA LYS A 26 -7.13 14.17 5.45
C LYS A 26 -7.40 15.35 6.41
N PRO A 27 -7.96 15.16 7.63
CA PRO A 27 -8.19 16.29 8.54
C PRO A 27 -6.88 16.95 8.97
N CYS A 28 -5.82 16.19 9.25
CA CYS A 28 -4.53 16.79 9.63
C CYS A 28 -4.00 17.74 8.56
N VAL A 29 -4.03 17.36 7.29
CA VAL A 29 -3.57 18.26 6.22
C VAL A 29 -4.50 19.46 6.08
N GLN A 30 -5.81 19.28 6.20
CA GLN A 30 -6.77 20.38 6.14
C GLN A 30 -6.57 21.40 7.26
N ASP A 31 -6.33 20.95 8.49
CA ASP A 31 -6.09 21.79 9.65
C ASP A 31 -4.82 22.61 9.47
N ASN A 32 -3.70 21.96 9.11
CA ASN A 32 -2.42 22.65 8.90
C ASN A 32 -2.52 23.68 7.74
N VAL A 33 -3.07 23.29 6.60
CA VAL A 33 -3.24 24.21 5.45
C VAL A 33 -4.18 25.36 5.81
N SER A 34 -5.26 25.10 6.57
CA SER A 34 -6.17 26.16 6.98
C SER A 34 -5.49 27.17 7.92
N SER A 35 -4.65 26.69 8.84
CA SER A 35 -3.91 27.52 9.81
C SER A 35 -2.79 28.32 9.16
N GLU A 36 -2.07 27.75 8.19
CA GLU A 36 -0.87 28.37 7.60
C GLU A 36 -1.17 29.19 6.36
N LEU A 37 -2.10 28.74 5.52
CA LEU A 37 -2.37 29.31 4.20
C LEU A 37 -3.79 29.91 4.11
N GLY A 38 -4.67 29.57 5.05
CA GLY A 38 -6.05 30.04 5.09
C GLY A 38 -7.05 29.05 4.48
N GLU A 39 -8.32 29.21 4.86
CA GLU A 39 -9.42 28.28 4.55
C GLU A 39 -9.62 28.04 3.04
N ARG A 40 -9.34 29.06 2.21
CA ARG A 40 -9.44 28.94 0.75
C ARG A 40 -8.54 27.85 0.18
N TYR A 41 -7.33 27.71 0.70
CA TYR A 41 -6.37 26.70 0.25
C TYR A 41 -6.69 25.32 0.82
N SER A 42 -7.23 25.27 2.04
CA SER A 42 -7.70 24.01 2.65
C SER A 42 -8.84 23.38 1.83
N LYS A 43 -9.79 24.18 1.35
CA LYS A 43 -10.87 23.71 0.45
C LYS A 43 -10.37 23.16 -0.88
N GLN A 44 -9.23 23.64 -1.39
CA GLN A 44 -8.63 23.04 -2.59
C GLN A 44 -8.12 21.62 -2.33
N PHE A 45 -7.72 21.32 -1.08
CA PHE A 45 -7.25 19.99 -0.69
C PHE A 45 -8.38 18.96 -0.58
N GLU A 46 -9.63 19.37 -0.41
CA GLU A 46 -10.80 18.47 -0.46
C GLU A 46 -10.91 17.71 -1.78
N SER A 47 -10.35 18.27 -2.86
CA SER A 47 -10.28 17.60 -4.17
C SER A 47 -9.41 16.34 -4.17
N VAL A 48 -8.51 16.19 -3.19
CA VAL A 48 -7.72 14.96 -3.03
C VAL A 48 -8.59 13.90 -2.38
N SER A 49 -9.02 12.92 -3.19
CA SER A 49 -9.82 11.80 -2.69
C SER A 49 -8.95 10.84 -1.88
N LEU A 50 -9.00 10.99 -0.55
CA LEU A 50 -8.44 10.07 0.44
C LEU A 50 -9.51 9.23 1.15
N SER A 51 -10.70 9.09 0.55
CA SER A 51 -11.73 8.23 1.13
C SER A 51 -11.24 6.79 1.25
N ASN A 52 -11.76 6.06 2.23
CA ASN A 52 -11.38 4.68 2.52
C ASN A 52 -11.45 3.80 1.26
N ASN A 53 -12.50 3.97 0.44
CA ASN A 53 -12.67 3.26 -0.82
C ASN A 53 -11.58 3.61 -1.85
N THR A 54 -11.17 4.87 -1.92
CA THR A 54 -10.13 5.31 -2.86
C THR A 54 -8.77 4.76 -2.45
N VAL A 55 -8.42 4.90 -1.18
CA VAL A 55 -7.15 4.42 -0.64
C VAL A 55 -7.06 2.91 -0.78
N LYS A 56 -8.11 2.17 -0.38
CA LYS A 56 -8.18 0.72 -0.56
C LYS A 56 -7.99 0.30 -2.01
N ARG A 57 -8.65 0.97 -2.96
CA ARG A 57 -8.49 0.67 -4.39
C ARG A 57 -7.05 0.88 -4.87
N HIS A 58 -6.40 1.97 -4.45
CA HIS A 58 -5.01 2.22 -4.81
C HIS A 58 -4.06 1.18 -4.22
N ILE A 59 -4.27 0.76 -2.97
CA ILE A 59 -3.50 -0.32 -2.34
C ILE A 59 -3.69 -1.64 -3.08
N ASN A 60 -4.92 -1.96 -3.50
CA ASN A 60 -5.19 -3.14 -4.32
C ASN A 60 -4.45 -3.07 -5.66
N ASN A 61 -4.53 -1.94 -6.37
CA ASN A 61 -3.80 -1.77 -7.63
C ASN A 61 -2.28 -1.93 -7.46
N ILE A 62 -1.69 -1.38 -6.38
CA ILE A 62 -0.27 -1.57 -6.06
C ILE A 62 0.04 -3.06 -5.85
N THR A 63 -0.85 -3.78 -5.16
CA THR A 63 -0.72 -5.22 -4.91
C THR A 63 -0.76 -6.00 -6.22
N ASP A 64 -1.73 -5.68 -7.09
CA ASP A 64 -1.89 -6.32 -8.40
C ASP A 64 -0.64 -6.09 -9.28
N ASP A 65 -0.12 -4.86 -9.31
CA ASP A 65 1.09 -4.52 -10.06
C ASP A 65 2.32 -5.32 -9.57
N ILE A 66 2.49 -5.43 -8.25
CA ILE A 66 3.57 -6.23 -7.63
C ILE A 66 3.41 -7.71 -7.94
N GLU A 67 2.19 -8.24 -7.89
CA GLU A 67 1.90 -9.64 -8.21
C GLU A 67 2.23 -9.94 -9.68
N ILE A 68 1.85 -9.04 -10.59
CA ILE A 68 2.16 -9.14 -12.02
C ILE A 68 3.68 -9.08 -12.25
N GLU A 69 4.40 -8.16 -11.60
CA GLU A 69 5.86 -8.06 -11.73
C GLU A 69 6.55 -9.33 -11.21
N LEU A 70 6.12 -9.83 -10.05
CA LEU A 70 6.65 -11.06 -9.45
C LEU A 70 6.38 -12.28 -10.35
N PHE A 71 5.16 -12.41 -10.87
CA PHE A 71 4.78 -13.50 -11.77
C PHE A 71 5.65 -13.52 -13.02
N HIS A 72 5.84 -12.37 -13.66
CA HIS A 72 6.70 -12.25 -14.83
C HIS A 72 8.18 -12.51 -14.51
N GLY A 73 8.67 -12.02 -13.37
CA GLY A 73 10.05 -12.25 -12.92
C GLY A 73 10.34 -13.71 -12.55
N CYS A 74 9.33 -14.44 -12.07
CA CYS A 74 9.43 -15.86 -11.72
C CYS A 74 9.20 -16.80 -12.92
N ARG A 75 8.75 -16.29 -14.06
CA ARG A 75 8.43 -17.11 -15.22
C ARG A 75 9.69 -17.67 -15.87
N GLY A 76 9.83 -18.99 -15.85
CA GLY A 76 10.94 -19.70 -16.52
C GLY A 76 12.27 -19.69 -15.74
N VAL A 77 12.27 -19.22 -14.49
CA VAL A 77 13.43 -19.34 -13.59
C VAL A 77 13.25 -20.50 -12.62
N THR A 78 14.35 -21.08 -12.17
CA THR A 78 14.32 -22.07 -11.08
C THR A 78 14.04 -21.33 -9.77
N LEU A 79 12.95 -21.73 -9.11
CA LEU A 79 12.51 -21.17 -7.84
C LEU A 79 13.02 -22.07 -6.69
N MET A 80 13.49 -21.44 -5.62
CA MET A 80 13.77 -22.13 -4.36
C MET A 80 12.77 -21.68 -3.31
N TYR A 81 12.15 -22.63 -2.63
CA TYR A 81 11.12 -22.38 -1.62
C TYR A 81 11.62 -22.78 -0.23
N LEU A 82 11.29 -21.98 0.77
CA LEU A 82 11.40 -22.35 2.18
C LEU A 82 9.99 -22.29 2.78
N LEU A 83 9.58 -23.39 3.41
CA LEU A 83 8.31 -23.51 4.11
C LEU A 83 8.58 -23.45 5.61
N ASP A 84 7.81 -22.63 6.32
CA ASP A 84 7.82 -22.54 7.77
C ASP A 84 6.39 -22.69 8.29
N GLU A 85 6.15 -23.76 9.02
CA GLU A 85 4.85 -24.06 9.64
C GLU A 85 4.94 -23.71 11.13
N SER A 86 4.04 -22.86 11.59
CA SER A 86 3.94 -22.41 12.98
C SER A 86 2.47 -22.33 13.42
N ALA A 87 2.22 -21.92 14.66
CA ALA A 87 0.87 -21.62 15.14
C ALA A 87 0.86 -20.25 15.81
N ASP A 88 -0.23 -19.50 15.67
CA ASP A 88 -0.42 -18.23 16.36
C ASP A 88 -0.76 -18.42 17.85
N VAL A 89 -0.93 -17.31 18.56
CA VAL A 89 -1.29 -17.31 20.00
C VAL A 89 -2.68 -17.91 20.28
N ALA A 90 -3.54 -18.04 19.26
CA ALA A 90 -4.84 -18.69 19.34
C ALA A 90 -4.79 -20.18 18.93
N GLY A 91 -3.61 -20.71 18.57
CA GLY A 91 -3.42 -22.08 18.12
C GLY A 91 -3.83 -22.32 16.66
N LEU A 92 -4.02 -21.26 15.86
CA LEU A 92 -4.28 -21.37 14.43
C LEU A 92 -2.98 -21.64 13.69
N ALA A 93 -2.96 -22.68 12.87
CA ALA A 93 -1.81 -23.02 12.04
C ALA A 93 -1.54 -21.92 11.00
N ILE A 94 -0.29 -21.48 10.91
CA ILE A 94 0.23 -20.52 9.93
C ILE A 94 1.28 -21.23 9.09
N LEU A 95 1.13 -21.17 7.77
CA LEU A 95 2.16 -21.61 6.81
C LEU A 95 2.75 -20.38 6.12
N LEU A 96 4.04 -20.14 6.33
CA LEU A 96 4.82 -19.12 5.61
C LEU A 96 5.58 -19.79 4.45
N VAL A 97 5.51 -19.17 3.27
CA VAL A 97 6.22 -19.62 2.07
C VAL A 97 7.15 -18.51 1.61
N PHE A 98 8.45 -18.73 1.71
CA PHE A 98 9.47 -17.81 1.19
C PHE A 98 9.95 -18.29 -0.17
N VAL A 99 9.77 -17.46 -1.20
CA VAL A 99 10.23 -17.74 -2.56
C VAL A 99 11.53 -16.98 -2.82
N ARG A 100 12.56 -17.68 -3.32
CA ARG A 100 13.80 -17.09 -3.83
C ARG A 100 13.94 -17.41 -5.32
N TYR A 101 14.26 -16.39 -6.11
CA TYR A 101 14.43 -16.53 -7.55
C TYR A 101 15.57 -15.64 -8.06
N GLY A 102 16.22 -16.07 -9.14
CA GLY A 102 17.26 -15.28 -9.80
C GLY A 102 16.63 -14.14 -10.59
N PHE A 103 16.70 -12.92 -10.07
CA PHE A 103 16.18 -11.74 -10.78
C PHE A 103 17.20 -11.22 -11.80
N ASN A 104 16.93 -11.47 -13.09
CA ASN A 104 17.65 -10.82 -14.18
C ASN A 104 16.87 -9.60 -14.62
N LYS A 105 17.35 -8.41 -14.25
CA LYS A 105 16.83 -7.14 -14.75
C LYS A 105 17.06 -7.12 -16.26
N GLN A 106 15.99 -7.26 -17.06
CA GLN A 106 16.12 -7.05 -18.50
C GLN A 106 16.55 -5.59 -18.72
N LYS A 107 17.61 -5.43 -19.52
CA LYS A 107 18.33 -4.17 -19.75
C LYS A 107 17.58 -3.27 -20.71
#